data_AF-A0A8D8N3I0-F1
#
_entry.id   AF-A0A8D8N3I0-F1
#
_cell.length_a   1.000
_cell.length_b   1.000
_cell.length_c   1.000
_cell.angle_alpha   90.00
_cell.angle_beta   90.00
_cell.angle_gamma   90.00
#
_symmetry.space_group_name_H-M   'P 1'
#
loop_
_entity.id
_entity.type
_entity.pdbx_description
1 polymer ?
#
loop_
_entity_poly.entity_id
_entity_poly.type
_entity_poly.pdbx_seq_one_letter_code
_entity_poly.pdbx_strand_id
1 'polypeptide(L)'
;RNKVAKGELDWLPKAANMVAMSWDDDLAYLAELNSNQCAANHDKCRNTKKYPDSGQNIDTMITNATSVKTEDAIRDLVQGWWDERHEANAKMVKKMYKPSPNVKVL
;
A
#
# COMPACT_ATOMS: atom_id res chain seq x y z
N ARG A 1 0.50 -9.65 -2.13
CA ARG A 1 1.79 -9.63 -2.90
C ARG A 1 2.09 -10.97 -3.58
N ASN A 2 2.26 -12.08 -2.84
CA ASN A 2 2.68 -13.37 -3.41
C ASN A 2 1.76 -13.90 -4.53
N LYS A 3 0.44 -13.72 -4.41
CA LYS A 3 -0.53 -14.10 -5.46
C LYS A 3 -0.20 -13.45 -6.82
N VAL A 4 0.05 -12.13 -6.84
CA VAL A 4 0.48 -11.40 -8.05
C VAL A 4 1.84 -11.89 -8.54
N ALA A 5 2.80 -12.05 -7.62
CA ALA A 5 4.17 -12.44 -7.97
C ALA A 5 4.26 -13.83 -8.62
N LYS A 6 3.41 -14.76 -8.19
CA LYS A 6 3.31 -16.10 -8.75
C LYS A 6 2.52 -16.17 -10.05
N GLY A 7 1.74 -15.13 -10.37
CA GLY A 7 0.82 -15.12 -11.50
C GLY A 7 -0.48 -15.88 -11.23
N GLU A 8 -0.93 -15.93 -9.97
CA GLU A 8 -2.20 -16.59 -9.58
C GLU A 8 -3.44 -15.74 -9.92
N LEU A 9 -3.25 -14.49 -10.36
CA LEU A 9 -4.29 -13.60 -10.85
C LEU A 9 -4.09 -13.45 -12.37
N ASP A 10 -4.90 -14.15 -13.16
CA ASP A 10 -4.73 -14.27 -14.62
C ASP A 10 -4.94 -12.95 -15.38
N TRP A 11 -5.72 -12.01 -14.82
CA TRP A 11 -5.92 -10.67 -15.40
C TRP A 11 -4.78 -9.68 -15.11
N LEU A 12 -3.81 -10.05 -14.26
CA LEU A 12 -2.65 -9.22 -13.91
C LEU A 12 -1.33 -9.85 -14.39
N PRO A 13 -0.33 -9.04 -14.79
CA PRO A 13 0.95 -9.57 -15.20
C PRO A 13 1.69 -10.17 -14.01
N LYS A 14 2.35 -11.32 -14.22
CA LYS A 14 3.28 -11.91 -13.25
C LYS A 14 4.43 -10.94 -12.99
N ALA A 15 4.75 -10.72 -11.72
CA ALA A 15 5.85 -9.82 -11.36
C ALA A 15 7.22 -10.50 -11.52
N ALA A 16 8.17 -9.79 -12.13
CA ALA A 16 9.55 -10.28 -12.26
C ALA A 16 10.38 -10.10 -10.97
N ASN A 17 10.12 -9.05 -10.19
CA ASN A 17 10.87 -8.73 -8.97
C ASN A 17 9.97 -8.10 -7.89
N MET A 18 9.13 -8.91 -7.25
CA MET A 18 8.25 -8.47 -6.17
C MET A 18 8.88 -8.80 -4.81
N VAL A 19 9.61 -7.84 -4.23
CA VAL A 19 10.33 -8.04 -2.96
C VAL A 19 9.38 -8.22 -1.76
N ALA A 20 9.83 -8.94 -0.73
CA ALA A 20 9.13 -9.01 0.55
C ALA A 20 9.15 -7.64 1.24
N MET A 21 8.05 -7.29 1.92
CA MET A 21 7.99 -6.08 2.74
C MET A 21 8.42 -6.41 4.17
N SER A 22 9.16 -5.49 4.78
CA SER A 22 9.48 -5.50 6.21
C SER A 22 8.87 -4.26 6.87
N TRP A 23 8.57 -4.38 8.16
CA TRP A 23 8.20 -3.23 8.98
C TRP A 23 9.39 -2.26 9.14
N ASP A 24 9.09 -0.98 9.30
CA ASP A 24 10.07 0.07 9.54
C ASP A 24 9.47 1.09 10.52
N ASP A 25 10.12 1.27 11.66
CA ASP A 25 9.57 2.03 12.79
C ASP A 25 9.47 3.54 12.51
N ASP A 26 10.37 4.09 11.69
CA ASP A 26 10.30 5.51 11.29
C ASP A 26 9.06 5.77 10.43
N LEU A 27 8.75 4.86 9.50
CA LEU A 27 7.55 4.97 8.67
C LEU A 27 6.27 4.79 9.51
N ALA A 28 6.29 3.88 10.47
CA ALA A 28 5.16 3.65 11.38
C ALA A 28 4.87 4.88 12.25
N TYR A 29 5.91 5.49 12.82
CA TYR A 29 5.79 6.70 13.62
C TYR A 29 5.19 7.87 12.82
N LEU A 30 5.64 8.07 11.57
CA LEU A 30 5.06 9.11 10.71
C LEU A 30 3.59 8.83 10.34
N ALA A 31 3.23 7.56 10.12
CA ALA A 31 1.84 7.17 9.87
C ALA A 31 0.93 7.38 11.09
N GLU A 32 1.44 7.12 12.30
CA GLU A 32 0.75 7.42 13.56
C GLU A 32 0.48 8.92 13.71
N LEU A 33 1.48 9.77 13.44
CA LEU A 33 1.31 11.23 13.46
C LEU A 33 0.27 11.74 12.45
N ASN A 34 0.16 11.10 11.28
CA ASN A 34 -0.91 11.41 10.32
C ASN A 34 -2.28 10.95 10.84
N SER A 35 -2.36 9.74 11.39
CA SER A 35 -3.61 9.17 11.93
C SER A 35 -4.17 9.98 13.10
N ASN A 36 -3.29 10.50 13.97
CA ASN A 36 -3.66 11.34 15.12
C ASN A 36 -4.24 12.72 14.75
N GLN A 37 -4.18 13.12 13.47
CA GLN A 37 -4.88 14.32 12.99
C GLN A 37 -6.36 14.08 12.76
N CYS A 38 -6.82 12.82 12.80
CA CYS A 38 -8.22 12.43 12.60
C CYS A 38 -8.81 12.94 11.27
N ALA A 39 -7.97 13.12 10.25
CA ALA A 39 -8.35 13.58 8.92
C ALA A 39 -7.80 12.59 7.88
N ALA A 40 -8.70 12.02 7.07
CA ALA A 40 -8.36 11.08 6.01
C ALA A 40 -7.72 11.78 4.81
N ASN A 41 -6.55 12.40 5.02
CA ASN A 41 -5.86 13.23 4.05
C ASN A 41 -4.37 12.89 4.00
N HIS A 42 -3.83 12.88 2.77
CA HIS A 42 -2.41 12.76 2.53
C HIS A 42 -1.66 13.98 3.09
N ASP A 43 -0.72 13.73 4.01
CA ASP A 43 0.21 14.74 4.50
C ASP A 43 1.18 15.24 3.41
N LYS A 44 1.70 16.46 3.56
CA LYS A 44 2.61 17.02 2.54
C LYS A 44 4.03 16.48 2.63
N CYS A 45 4.44 15.96 3.80
CA CYS A 45 5.81 15.51 4.07
C CYS A 45 5.78 14.25 4.94
N ARG A 46 6.26 13.13 4.39
CA ARG A 46 6.32 11.81 5.05
C ARG A 46 7.60 11.02 4.71
N ASN A 47 8.55 11.71 4.09
CA ASN A 47 9.79 11.10 3.63
C ASN A 47 10.74 10.97 4.80
N THR A 48 11.51 9.89 4.80
CA THR A 48 12.64 9.73 5.72
C THR A 48 13.94 9.89 4.95
N LYS A 49 15.06 10.01 5.65
CA LYS A 49 16.38 9.99 4.99
C LYS A 49 16.62 8.68 4.22
N LYS A 50 16.08 7.57 4.72
CA LYS A 50 16.17 6.23 4.13
C LYS A 50 15.21 6.05 2.95
N TYR A 51 14.03 6.66 3.02
CA TYR A 51 12.98 6.59 2.00
C TYR A 51 12.56 8.01 1.58
N PRO A 52 13.25 8.60 0.59
CA PRO A 52 13.00 9.97 0.15
C PRO A 52 11.72 10.14 -0.68
N ASP A 53 11.07 9.03 -1.07
CA ASP A 53 9.85 9.00 -1.88
C ASP A 53 8.82 8.05 -1.26
N SER A 54 8.54 8.21 0.03
CA SER A 54 7.61 7.36 0.77
C SER A 54 6.18 7.47 0.22
N GLY A 55 5.60 6.32 -0.17
CA GLY A 55 4.19 6.21 -0.51
C GLY A 55 3.29 6.23 0.73
N GLN A 56 1.97 6.29 0.52
CA GLN A 56 0.98 6.25 1.61
C GLN A 56 -0.35 5.72 1.09
N ASN A 57 -0.92 4.77 1.83
CA ASN A 57 -2.34 4.42 1.71
C ASN A 57 -3.07 4.96 2.94
N ILE A 58 -4.30 5.44 2.75
CA ILE A 58 -5.17 5.96 3.81
C ILE A 58 -6.53 5.31 3.65
N ASP A 59 -7.16 4.97 4.77
CA ASP A 59 -8.54 4.49 4.80
C ASP A 59 -9.21 4.91 6.11
N THR A 60 -10.53 4.79 6.20
CA THR A 60 -11.31 5.16 7.37
C THR A 60 -12.47 4.19 7.55
N MET A 61 -12.64 3.68 8.76
CA MET A 61 -13.78 2.86 9.14
C MET A 61 -14.80 3.72 9.87
N ILE A 62 -16.06 3.69 9.39
CA ILE A 62 -17.21 4.28 10.07
C ILE A 62 -18.14 3.14 10.48
N THR A 63 -18.52 3.07 11.74
CA THR A 63 -19.32 1.97 12.29
C THR A 63 -20.23 2.44 13.43
N ASN A 64 -21.36 1.76 13.59
CA ASN A 64 -22.26 1.92 14.75
C ASN A 64 -21.95 0.91 15.87
N ALA A 65 -20.95 0.05 15.69
CA ALA A 65 -20.55 -0.89 16.72
C ALA A 65 -20.02 -0.16 17.95
N THR A 66 -20.37 -0.64 19.15
CA THR A 66 -19.90 -0.06 20.42
C THR A 66 -18.42 -0.36 20.69
N SER A 67 -17.86 -1.36 20.02
CA SER A 67 -16.45 -1.72 20.08
C SER A 67 -16.04 -2.42 18.80
N VAL A 68 -14.85 -2.10 18.28
CA VAL A 68 -14.20 -2.85 17.20
C VAL A 68 -12.80 -3.24 17.67
N LYS A 69 -12.41 -4.49 17.41
CA LYS A 69 -11.04 -4.92 17.64
C LYS A 69 -10.14 -4.29 16.58
N THR A 70 -9.07 -3.65 17.01
CA THR A 70 -8.15 -2.95 16.11
C THR A 70 -7.58 -3.88 15.04
N GLU A 71 -7.28 -5.13 15.37
CA GLU A 71 -6.75 -6.10 14.42
C GLU A 71 -7.74 -6.45 13.32
N ASP A 72 -9.03 -6.55 13.65
CA ASP A 72 -10.09 -6.85 12.67
C ASP A 72 -10.29 -5.64 11.76
N ALA A 73 -10.35 -4.43 12.33
CA ALA A 73 -10.43 -3.19 11.55
C ALA A 73 -9.24 -3.03 10.58
N ILE A 74 -8.02 -3.30 11.03
CA ILE A 74 -6.83 -3.24 10.16
C ILE A 74 -6.94 -4.26 9.03
N ARG A 75 -7.39 -5.49 9.31
CA ARG A 75 -7.58 -6.52 8.27
C ARG A 75 -8.59 -6.09 7.23
N ASP A 76 -9.72 -5.53 7.65
CA ASP A 76 -10.80 -5.10 6.76
C ASP A 76 -10.34 -3.95 5.85
N LEU A 77 -9.67 -2.93 6.41
CA LEU A 77 -9.16 -1.79 5.63
C LEU A 77 -8.07 -2.23 4.63
N VAL A 78 -7.14 -3.09 5.06
CA VAL A 78 -6.12 -3.65 4.14
C VAL A 78 -6.75 -4.53 3.06
N GLN A 79 -7.81 -5.26 3.39
CA GLN A 79 -8.58 -6.04 2.44
C GLN A 79 -9.27 -5.14 1.40
N GLY A 80 -9.80 -3.98 1.83
CA GLY A 80 -10.33 -2.94 0.93
C GLY A 80 -9.34 -2.52 -0.15
N TRP A 81 -8.13 -2.10 0.24
CA TRP A 81 -7.06 -1.78 -0.72
C TRP A 81 -6.69 -2.97 -1.62
N TRP A 82 -6.71 -4.19 -1.07
CA TRP A 82 -6.40 -5.39 -1.84
C TRP A 82 -7.49 -5.73 -2.87
N ASP A 83 -8.76 -5.43 -2.58
CA ASP A 83 -9.90 -5.68 -3.46
C ASP A 83 -9.96 -4.76 -4.68
N GLU A 84 -9.30 -3.60 -4.64
CA GLU A 84 -9.07 -2.75 -5.82
C GLU A 84 -8.38 -3.50 -6.99
N ARG A 85 -7.72 -4.64 -6.72
CA ARG A 85 -7.17 -5.52 -7.76
C ARG A 85 -8.18 -5.94 -8.83
N HIS A 86 -9.47 -5.96 -8.50
CA HIS A 86 -10.54 -6.34 -9.43
C HIS A 86 -10.78 -5.29 -10.51
N GLU A 87 -10.43 -4.03 -10.25
CA GLU A 87 -10.52 -2.91 -11.19
C GLU A 87 -9.20 -2.68 -11.94
N ALA A 88 -8.13 -3.36 -11.52
CA ALA A 88 -6.82 -3.28 -12.16
C ALA A 88 -6.71 -4.24 -13.35
N ASN A 89 -5.93 -3.85 -14.36
CA ASN A 89 -5.59 -4.72 -15.49
C ASN A 89 -4.14 -4.53 -15.93
N ALA A 90 -3.64 -5.42 -16.80
CA ALA A 90 -2.25 -5.40 -17.25
C ALA A 90 -1.82 -4.08 -17.91
N LYS A 91 -2.73 -3.39 -18.62
CA LYS A 91 -2.43 -2.09 -19.25
C LYS A 91 -2.20 -1.01 -18.20
N MET A 92 -2.99 -1.00 -17.12
CA MET A 92 -2.82 -0.06 -16.00
C MET A 92 -1.47 -0.30 -15.29
N VAL A 93 -1.15 -1.55 -14.98
CA VAL A 93 0.14 -1.90 -14.33
C VAL A 93 1.32 -1.45 -15.19
N LYS A 94 1.27 -1.70 -16.51
CA LYS A 94 2.32 -1.26 -17.44
C LYS A 94 2.47 0.26 -17.50
N LYS A 95 1.36 1.00 -17.45
CA LYS A 95 1.36 2.48 -17.47
C LYS A 95 1.91 3.08 -16.17
N MET A 96 1.65 2.44 -15.04
CA MET A 96 2.13 2.90 -13.72
C MET A 96 3.62 2.62 -13.49
N TYR A 97 4.22 1.71 -14.26
CA TYR A 97 5.64 1.43 -14.20
C TYR A 97 6.47 2.63 -14.64
N LYS A 98 7.09 3.33 -13.68
CA LYS A 98 8.16 4.29 -13.89
C LYS A 98 9.46 3.68 -13.35
N PRO A 99 10.37 3.18 -14.19
CA PRO A 99 11.65 2.69 -13.69
C PRO A 99 12.39 3.83 -12.99
N SER A 100 12.89 3.56 -11.78
CA SER A 100 13.89 4.43 -11.17
C SER A 100 15.09 4.53 -12.12
N PRO A 101 15.73 5.72 -12.27
CA PRO A 101 16.90 5.89 -13.13
C PRO A 101 18.03 4.88 -12.84
N ASN A 102 18.05 4.31 -11.64
CA ASN A 102 19.07 3.38 -11.16
C ASN A 102 18.68 1.90 -11.27
N VAL A 103 17.48 1.58 -11.76
CA VAL A 103 17.05 0.18 -11.98
C VAL A 103 17.27 -0.17 -13.45
N LYS A 104 18.41 -0.81 -13.74
CA LYS A 104 18.60 -1.51 -15.02
C LYS A 104 17.70 -2.74 -15.01
N VAL A 105 16.67 -2.72 -15.86
CA VAL A 105 15.96 -3.94 -16.22
C VAL A 105 16.93 -4.76 -17.08
N LEU A 106 17.38 -5.90 -16.57
CA LEU A 106 18.08 -6.92 -17.35
C LEU A 106 17.07 -7.70 -18.19
#